data_AF-A0A9E5F339-F1
#
_entry.id   AF-A0A9E5F339-F1
#
_cell.length_a   1.000
_cell.length_b   1.000
_cell.length_c   1.000
_cell.angle_alpha   90.00
_cell.angle_beta   90.00
_cell.angle_gamma   90.00
#
_symmetry.space_group_name_H-M   'P 1'
#
loop_
_entity.id
_entity.type
_entity.pdbx_description
1 polymer ?
#
loop_
_entity_poly.entity_id
_entity_poly.type
_entity_poly.pdbx_seq_one_letter_code
_entity_poly.pdbx_strand_id
1 'polypeptide(L)' 'MELLSKVETKVTEVVYTIQDEVSTFYYKEWVNDSGKIVDAQLVDKDGYQIDDPVLMVSVEVFLTQLEDTEMPY' A
#
# COMPACT_ATOMS: atom_id res chain seq x y z
N MET A 1 -32.01 -15.14 14.86
CA MET A 1 -30.53 -15.17 14.84
C MET A 1 -30.14 -15.17 13.39
N GLU A 2 -29.61 -14.05 12.90
CA GLU A 2 -29.02 -14.02 11.56
C GLU A 2 -27.56 -14.44 11.69
N LEU A 3 -27.18 -15.48 10.95
CA LEU A 3 -25.79 -15.87 10.78
C LEU A 3 -25.07 -14.78 9.99
N LEU A 4 -23.89 -14.37 10.43
CA LEU A 4 -22.95 -13.59 9.62
C LEU A 4 -22.74 -14.33 8.30
N SER A 5 -23.30 -13.82 7.21
CA SER A 5 -23.03 -14.32 5.87
C SER A 5 -21.58 -14.00 5.53
N LYS A 6 -20.86 -14.99 4.99
CA LYS A 6 -19.50 -14.78 4.51
C LYS A 6 -19.55 -13.82 3.32
N VAL A 7 -18.87 -12.68 3.45
CA VAL A 7 -18.64 -11.75 2.34
C VAL A 7 -17.19 -11.94 1.89
N GLU A 8 -17.01 -12.26 0.61
CA GLU A 8 -15.70 -12.35 -0.03
C GLU A 8 -15.54 -11.14 -0.95
N THR A 9 -14.40 -10.48 -0.85
CA THR A 9 -14.04 -9.35 -1.71
C THR A 9 -12.74 -9.68 -2.41
N LYS A 10 -12.72 -9.54 -3.74
CA LYS A 10 -11.48 -9.66 -4.51
C LYS A 10 -10.67 -8.38 -4.33
N VAL A 11 -9.37 -8.55 -4.10
CA VAL A 11 -8.41 -7.45 -4.04
C VAL A 11 -7.21 -7.78 -4.92
N THR A 12 -6.56 -6.74 -5.44
CA THR A 12 -5.30 -6.81 -6.16
C THR A 12 -4.19 -6.33 -5.23
N GLU A 13 -3.15 -7.14 -5.03
CA GLU A 13 -1.93 -6.70 -4.34
C GLU A 13 -1.10 -5.87 -5.32
N VAL A 14 -0.86 -4.61 -4.96
CA VAL A 14 0.06 -3.70 -5.65
C VAL A 14 1.28 -3.53 -4.78
N VAL A 15 2.47 -3.66 -5.37
CA VAL A 15 3.74 -3.61 -4.65
C VAL A 15 4.62 -2.54 -5.26
N TYR A 16 5.00 -1.58 -4.44
CA TYR A 16 5.92 -0.51 -4.78
C TYR A 16 7.27 -0.82 -4.15
N THR A 17 8.33 -0.73 -4.96
CA THR A 17 9.71 -0.80 -4.45
C THR A 17 10.20 0.62 -4.21
N ILE A 18 10.55 0.91 -2.96
CA ILE A 18 11.00 2.23 -2.54
C ILE A 18 12.47 2.08 -2.11
N GLN A 19 13.33 2.79 -2.81
CA GLN A 19 14.77 2.67 -2.67
C GLN A 19 15.42 4.05 -2.61
N ASP A 20 16.29 4.24 -1.63
CA ASP A 20 17.27 5.33 -1.60
C ASP A 20 18.70 4.77 -1.78
N GLU A 21 19.71 5.60 -1.64
CA GLU A 21 21.12 5.19 -1.82
C GLU A 21 21.59 4.15 -0.79
N VAL A 22 20.87 3.97 0.32
CA VAL A 22 21.32 3.22 1.50
C VAL A 22 20.38 2.08 1.88
N SER A 23 19.11 2.16 1.51
CA SER A 23 18.04 1.30 2.00
C SER A 23 17.02 0.98 0.91
N THR A 24 16.38 -0.17 1.05
CA THR A 24 15.31 -0.63 0.15
C THR A 24 14.23 -1.28 1.00
N PHE A 25 12.99 -0.85 0.77
CA PHE A 25 11.82 -1.43 1.38
C PHE A 25 10.67 -1.48 0.36
N TYR A 26 9.65 -2.23 0.69
CA TYR A 26 8.48 -2.47 -0.14
C TYR A 26 7.25 -1.92 0.57
N TYR A 27 6.45 -1.17 -0.18
CA TYR A 27 5.11 -0.79 0.24
C TYR A 27 4.11 -1.64 -0.55
N LYS A 28 3.25 -2.35 0.17
CA LYS A 28 2.21 -3.20 -0.39
C LYS A 28 0.85 -2.63 -0.05
N GLU A 29 -0.04 -2.59 -1.01
CA GLU A 29 -1.44 -2.23 -0.79
C GLU A 29 -2.37 -3.22 -1.48
N TRP A 30 -3.51 -3.48 -0.85
CA TRP A 30 -4.55 -4.33 -1.40
C TRP A 30 -5.72 -3.47 -1.84
N VAL A 31 -5.90 -3.36 -3.15
CA VAL A 31 -6.90 -2.49 -3.76
C VAL A 31 -8.09 -3.32 -4.21
N ASN A 32 -9.31 -2.93 -3.84
CA ASN A 32 -10.52 -3.58 -4.31
C ASN A 32 -10.92 -3.13 -5.73
N ASP A 33 -11.95 -3.77 -6.29
CA ASP A 33 -12.44 -3.46 -7.64
C ASP A 33 -12.95 -2.01 -7.83
N SER A 34 -13.18 -1.26 -6.73
CA SER A 34 -13.58 0.15 -6.75
C SER A 34 -12.39 1.12 -6.67
N GLY A 35 -11.16 0.61 -6.67
CA GLY A 35 -9.95 1.43 -6.50
C GLY A 35 -9.69 1.85 -5.05
N LYS A 36 -10.42 1.31 -4.07
CA LYS A 36 -10.21 1.63 -2.66
C LYS A 36 -9.16 0.70 -2.05
N ILE A 37 -8.19 1.28 -1.36
CA ILE A 37 -7.22 0.56 -0.52
C ILE A 37 -7.98 -0.06 0.68
N VAL A 38 -7.87 -1.38 0.80
CA VAL A 38 -8.49 -2.17 1.87
C VAL A 38 -7.50 -2.41 3.01
N ASP A 39 -6.23 -2.57 2.66
CA ASP A 39 -5.13 -2.79 3.60
C ASP A 39 -3.81 -2.30 2.99
N ALA A 40 -2.83 -1.99 3.84
CA ALA A 40 -1.50 -1.57 3.44
C ALA A 40 -0.43 -2.04 4.42
N GLN A 41 0.75 -2.37 3.91
CA GLN A 41 1.86 -2.88 4.72
C GLN A 41 3.22 -2.39 4.17
N LEU A 42 4.09 -1.97 5.08
CA LEU A 42 5.51 -1.76 4.81
C LEU A 42 6.32 -2.99 5.19
N VAL A 43 7.24 -3.37 4.32
CA VAL A 43 8.06 -4.57 4.47
C VAL A 43 9.50 -4.24 4.10
N ASP A 44 10.47 -4.72 4.88
CA ASP A 44 11.89 -4.56 4.57
C ASP A 44 12.34 -5.48 3.41
N LYS A 45 13.60 -5.34 3.02
CA LYS A 45 14.22 -6.18 1.97
C LYS A 45 14.21 -7.69 2.26
N ASP A 46 14.12 -8.07 3.53
CA ASP A 46 14.18 -9.45 4.01
C ASP A 46 12.77 -10.05 4.21
N GLY A 47 11.71 -9.25 4.01
CA GLY A 47 10.33 -9.68 4.11
C GLY A 47 9.69 -9.44 5.49
N TYR A 48 10.37 -8.73 6.40
CA TYR A 48 9.82 -8.41 7.72
C TYR A 48 9.00 -7.12 7.67
N GLN A 49 7.86 -7.14 8.35
CA GLN A 49 7.02 -5.95 8.46
C GLN A 49 7.76 -4.84 9.21
N ILE A 50 7.68 -3.63 8.66
CA ILE A 50 8.14 -2.40 9.30
C ILE A 50 6.91 -1.75 9.94
N ASP A 51 6.88 -1.69 11.27
CA ASP A 51 5.83 -1.02 12.04
C ASP A 51 6.28 0.40 12.44
N ASP A 52 6.43 1.26 11.42
CA ASP A 52 6.77 2.67 11.60
C ASP A 52 5.65 3.55 11.00
N PRO A 53 4.80 4.16 11.85
CA PRO A 53 3.68 4.97 11.37
C PRO A 53 4.13 6.27 10.68
N VAL A 54 5.32 6.79 11.00
CA VAL A 54 5.85 8.01 10.36
C VAL A 54 6.32 7.68 8.95
N LEU A 55 7.02 6.55 8.80
CA LEU A 55 7.44 6.07 7.48
C LEU A 55 6.22 5.76 6.60
N MET A 56 5.19 5.10 7.16
CA MET A 56 3.93 4.80 6.45
C MET A 56 3.30 6.06 5.84
N VAL A 57 3.05 7.08 6.66
CA VAL A 57 2.47 8.34 6.19
C VAL A 57 3.36 9.01 5.14
N SER A 58 4.68 8.97 5.31
CA SER A 58 5.61 9.58 4.35
C SER A 58 5.53 8.92 2.97
N VAL A 59 5.38 7.59 2.95
CA VAL A 59 5.24 6.80 1.72
C VAL A 59 3.91 7.06 1.05
N GLU A 60 2.80 7.08 1.79
CA GLU A 60 1.47 7.38 1.26
C GLU A 60 1.43 8.77 0.62
N VAL A 61 2.02 9.78 1.28
CA VAL A 61 2.13 11.14 0.73
C VAL A 61 2.97 11.16 -0.54
N PHE A 62 4.09 10.45 -0.58
CA PHE A 62 4.95 10.37 -1.76
C PHE A 62 4.23 9.75 -2.96
N LEU A 63 3.52 8.64 -2.75
CA LEU A 63 2.75 7.97 -3.80
C LEU A 63 1.61 8.86 -4.32
N THR A 64 0.90 9.54 -3.42
CA THR A 64 -0.16 10.49 -3.78
C THR A 64 0.38 11.62 -4.68
N GLN A 65 1.57 12.16 -4.37
CA GLN A 65 2.20 13.21 -5.18
C GLN A 65 2.60 12.73 -6.58
N LEU A 66 3.01 11.46 -6.71
CA LEU A 66 3.33 10.87 -8.01
C LEU A 66 2.09 10.71 -8.89
N GLU A 67 0.96 10.27 -8.32
CA GLU A 67 -0.31 10.17 -9.05
C GLU A 67 -0.79 11.54 -9.56
N ASP A 68 -0.64 12.59 -8.74
CA ASP A 68 -1.00 13.96 -9.14
C ASP A 68 -0.07 14.55 -10.23
N THR A 69 1.18 14.08 -10.32
CA THR A 69 2.15 14.59 -11.32
C THR A 69 2.05 13.92 -12.69
N GLU A 70 1.39 12.75 -12.79
CA GLU A 70 1.09 12.07 -14.06
C GLU A 70 -0.08 12.73 -14.85
N MET A 71 -0.66 13.84 -14.37
CA MET A 71 -1.62 14.67 -15.12
C MET A 71 -1.06 16.06 -15.52
N PRO A 72 -0.12 16.15 -16.48
CA PRO A 72 0.14 17.41 -17.17
C PRO A 72 -0.93 17.61 -18.27
N TYR A 73 -1.82 18.57 -18.08
CA TYR A 73 -2.56 19.19 -19.19
C TYR A 73 -1.64 20.10 -20.01
#